data_AF-A0A0P9HMQ7-F1
#
_entry.id   AF-A0A0P9HMQ7-F1
#
_cell.length_a   1.000
_cell.length_b   1.000
_cell.length_c   1.000
_cell.angle_alpha   90.00
_cell.angle_beta   90.00
_cell.angle_gamma   90.00
#
_symmetry.space_group_name_H-M   'P 1'
#
loop_
_entity.id
_entity.type
_entity.pdbx_description
1 polymer ?
#
loop_
_entity_poly.entity_id
_entity_poly.type
_entity_poly.pdbx_seq_one_letter_code
_entity_poly.pdbx_strand_id
1 'polypeptide(L)'
;MKVLMHFTTLSKVSRLFSQEGTYTFTHKETIKNVSDFYDRFHRSQNHLYFVVSYFDLNTQTTIYSVSNIHFDDKTNEFKYSKVSQNTKNLICDELGLNGANTYDSESFYRTFTIEGSETDFENNKKDSDLNKIKMKFFTWDELLDCKEILFNEINEKIFNKKNVLKIASTYSPDLKCTDALIQKKYLDALKSIGFISKNGVNTSHTTLHGDIGEFLMHTMLSQFLSEHSSEKYIYPKLVFKTSPKMPVYGNDGTIYLKDKKEIYYLEAKFYSNLNTAINKAVDSLSEHNEVTQEELNHRIELFRNIKTDNLNEVIEIDENVTENLVLFLICDNYTEYNDILNVVKENTKLNDLKVKFNIVLFVLPIINKNDYLNLFKIKSDSVWEKLNA
;
A
#
# COMPACT_ATOMS: atom_id res chain seq x y z
N MET A 1 -34.80 4.82 0.43
CA MET A 1 -34.48 3.44 -0.01
C MET A 1 -32.99 3.17 0.17
N LYS A 2 -32.57 2.09 0.85
CA LYS A 2 -31.17 1.68 0.94
C LYS A 2 -30.76 0.82 -0.24
N VAL A 3 -29.54 1.02 -0.73
CA VAL A 3 -28.94 0.30 -1.86
C VAL A 3 -27.54 -0.16 -1.47
N LEU A 4 -27.21 -1.43 -1.71
CA LEU A 4 -25.86 -1.95 -1.52
C LEU A 4 -25.06 -1.76 -2.81
N MET A 5 -23.96 -1.03 -2.73
CA MET A 5 -23.06 -0.79 -3.86
C MET A 5 -21.76 -1.55 -3.67
N HIS A 6 -21.26 -2.16 -4.73
CA HIS A 6 -20.00 -2.90 -4.82
C HIS A 6 -19.10 -2.23 -5.86
N PHE A 7 -17.92 -1.80 -5.45
CA PHE A 7 -16.94 -1.15 -6.33
C PHE A 7 -15.92 -2.18 -6.81
N THR A 8 -15.66 -2.25 -8.11
CA THR A 8 -14.75 -3.24 -8.71
C THR A 8 -14.02 -2.70 -9.93
N THR A 9 -12.85 -3.26 -10.23
CA THR A 9 -12.12 -3.06 -11.50
C THR A 9 -12.12 -4.34 -12.35
N LEU A 10 -12.89 -5.36 -11.95
CA LEU A 10 -12.96 -6.63 -12.65
C LEU A 10 -14.13 -6.67 -13.62
N SER A 11 -13.83 -6.67 -14.92
CA SER A 11 -14.85 -6.77 -15.97
C SER A 11 -15.70 -8.03 -15.86
N LYS A 12 -15.15 -9.14 -15.34
CA LYS A 12 -15.88 -10.40 -15.11
C LYS A 12 -17.00 -10.22 -14.08
N VAL A 13 -16.75 -9.48 -13.00
CA VAL A 13 -17.75 -9.17 -11.97
C VAL A 13 -18.87 -8.33 -12.58
N SER A 14 -18.53 -7.26 -13.30
CA SER A 14 -19.53 -6.44 -14.01
C SER A 14 -20.39 -7.26 -14.96
N ARG A 15 -19.78 -8.14 -15.76
CA ARG A 15 -20.49 -9.01 -16.71
C ARG A 15 -21.45 -9.94 -15.99
N LEU A 16 -21.00 -10.57 -14.90
CA LEU A 16 -21.81 -11.50 -14.11
C LEU A 16 -23.11 -10.87 -13.60
N PHE A 17 -23.03 -9.62 -13.10
CA PHE A 17 -24.19 -8.87 -12.58
C PHE A 17 -24.98 -8.09 -13.64
N SER A 18 -24.61 -8.25 -14.92
CA SER A 18 -25.32 -7.68 -16.07
C SER A 18 -26.11 -8.72 -16.88
N GLN A 19 -25.99 -10.01 -16.53
CA GLN A 19 -26.64 -11.11 -17.23
C GLN A 19 -28.15 -11.13 -17.00
N GLU A 20 -28.90 -11.51 -18.03
CA GLU A 20 -30.34 -11.75 -17.94
C GLU A 20 -30.61 -13.04 -17.17
N GLY A 21 -31.58 -13.02 -16.25
CA GLY A 21 -31.97 -14.18 -15.46
C GLY A 21 -31.80 -13.96 -13.95
N THR A 22 -31.83 -15.07 -13.23
CA THR A 22 -31.69 -15.13 -11.77
C THR A 22 -30.57 -16.08 -11.42
N TYR A 23 -29.63 -15.60 -10.61
CA TYR A 23 -28.39 -16.30 -10.32
C TYR A 23 -28.10 -16.28 -8.82
N THR A 24 -27.40 -17.30 -8.33
CA THR A 24 -26.96 -17.37 -6.94
C THR A 24 -25.66 -16.58 -6.75
N PHE A 25 -25.55 -15.86 -5.64
CA PHE A 25 -24.26 -15.30 -5.22
C PHE A 25 -23.32 -16.43 -4.83
N THR A 26 -22.15 -16.53 -5.46
CA THR A 26 -21.22 -17.67 -5.28
C THR A 26 -19.99 -17.34 -4.42
N HIS A 27 -19.65 -16.06 -4.26
CA HIS A 27 -18.44 -15.64 -3.55
C HIS A 27 -18.73 -15.37 -2.08
N LYS A 28 -17.98 -16.01 -1.17
CA LYS A 28 -18.19 -15.99 0.28
C LYS A 28 -18.31 -14.58 0.87
N GLU A 29 -17.43 -13.66 0.47
CA GLU A 29 -17.45 -12.29 0.96
C GLU A 29 -18.65 -11.49 0.43
N THR A 30 -19.00 -11.67 -0.84
CA THR A 30 -20.23 -11.08 -1.41
C THR A 30 -21.46 -11.61 -0.69
N ILE A 31 -21.54 -12.93 -0.47
CA ILE A 31 -22.65 -13.56 0.26
C ILE A 31 -22.77 -12.96 1.66
N LYS A 32 -21.66 -12.79 2.39
CA LYS A 32 -21.67 -12.17 3.72
C LYS A 32 -22.22 -10.74 3.69
N ASN A 33 -21.69 -9.89 2.80
CA ASN A 33 -22.13 -8.49 2.71
C ASN A 33 -23.60 -8.38 2.26
N VAL A 34 -24.02 -9.25 1.33
CA VAL A 34 -25.42 -9.34 0.88
C VAL A 34 -26.32 -9.80 2.02
N SER A 35 -25.91 -10.80 2.82
CA SER A 35 -26.65 -11.27 3.99
C SER A 35 -26.80 -10.17 5.03
N ASP A 36 -25.68 -9.53 5.42
CA ASP A 36 -25.67 -8.46 6.42
C ASP A 36 -26.56 -7.29 5.99
N PHE A 37 -26.58 -6.96 4.70
CA PHE A 37 -27.45 -5.94 4.13
C PHE A 37 -28.91 -6.38 4.10
N TYR A 38 -29.18 -7.60 3.63
CA TYR A 38 -30.52 -8.16 3.54
C TYR A 38 -31.19 -8.23 4.91
N ASP A 39 -30.52 -8.81 5.90
CA ASP A 39 -31.03 -8.97 7.27
C ASP A 39 -31.43 -7.65 7.92
N ARG A 40 -30.69 -6.57 7.60
CA ARG A 40 -30.97 -5.23 8.12
C ARG A 40 -32.17 -4.55 7.47
N PHE A 41 -32.43 -4.76 6.18
CA PHE A 41 -33.35 -3.91 5.41
C PHE A 41 -34.54 -4.63 4.75
N HIS A 42 -34.55 -5.96 4.65
CA HIS A 42 -35.63 -6.70 3.97
C HIS A 42 -37.01 -6.50 4.62
N ARG A 43 -37.06 -6.20 5.92
CA ARG A 43 -38.32 -5.95 6.65
C ARG A 43 -38.91 -4.58 6.38
N SER A 44 -38.10 -3.61 5.97
CA SER A 44 -38.49 -2.21 5.78
C SER A 44 -38.47 -1.77 4.31
N GLN A 45 -37.96 -2.61 3.40
CA GLN A 45 -37.87 -2.34 1.97
C GLN A 45 -38.29 -3.54 1.13
N ASN A 46 -39.28 -3.33 0.25
CA ASN A 46 -39.79 -4.35 -0.67
C ASN A 46 -38.76 -4.76 -1.74
N HIS A 47 -37.87 -3.85 -2.10
CA HIS A 47 -36.79 -4.09 -3.05
C HIS A 47 -35.46 -3.70 -2.43
N LEU A 48 -34.50 -4.61 -2.57
CA LEU A 48 -33.14 -4.48 -2.08
C LEU A 48 -32.23 -4.55 -3.30
N TYR A 49 -31.58 -3.44 -3.63
CA TYR A 49 -30.78 -3.36 -4.84
C TYR A 49 -29.29 -3.56 -4.55
N PHE A 50 -28.65 -4.29 -5.45
CA PHE A 50 -27.21 -4.50 -5.52
C PHE A 50 -26.68 -3.80 -6.77
N VAL A 51 -25.87 -2.76 -6.58
CA VAL A 51 -25.26 -1.97 -7.65
C VAL A 51 -23.79 -2.35 -7.76
N VAL A 52 -23.33 -2.77 -8.93
CA VAL A 52 -21.91 -2.95 -9.21
C VAL A 52 -21.41 -1.73 -9.98
N SER A 53 -20.42 -1.04 -9.44
CA SER A 53 -19.68 0.03 -10.08
C SER A 53 -18.35 -0.50 -10.58
N TYR A 54 -18.27 -0.74 -11.88
CA TYR A 54 -17.06 -1.22 -12.54
C TYR A 54 -16.29 -0.06 -13.13
N PHE A 55 -15.09 0.21 -12.59
CA PHE A 55 -14.17 1.17 -13.18
C PHE A 55 -13.26 0.47 -14.19
N ASP A 56 -13.41 0.82 -15.46
CA ASP A 56 -12.56 0.31 -16.53
C ASP A 56 -11.24 1.08 -16.56
N LEU A 57 -10.17 0.40 -16.17
CA LEU A 57 -8.83 0.99 -16.10
C LEU A 57 -8.28 1.41 -17.47
N ASN A 58 -8.77 0.82 -18.57
CA ASN A 58 -8.30 1.15 -19.91
C ASN A 58 -8.96 2.42 -20.43
N THR A 59 -10.28 2.53 -20.30
CA THR A 59 -11.05 3.67 -20.80
C THR A 59 -11.17 4.80 -19.78
N GLN A 60 -10.78 4.56 -18.52
CA GLN A 60 -10.96 5.46 -17.37
C GLN A 60 -12.43 5.88 -17.18
N THR A 61 -13.35 4.95 -17.43
CA THR A 61 -14.80 5.18 -17.32
C THR A 61 -15.44 4.17 -16.37
N THR A 62 -16.54 4.60 -15.74
CA THR A 62 -17.31 3.74 -14.82
C THR A 62 -18.56 3.21 -15.50
N ILE A 63 -18.82 1.91 -15.37
CA ILE A 63 -20.00 1.22 -15.87
C ILE A 63 -20.77 0.65 -14.68
N TYR A 64 -22.08 0.86 -14.66
CA TYR A 64 -22.93 0.37 -13.58
C TYR A 64 -23.82 -0.79 -14.00
N SER A 65 -23.94 -1.77 -13.13
CA SER A 65 -24.90 -2.88 -13.23
C SER A 65 -25.79 -2.84 -12.00
N VAL A 66 -27.08 -3.10 -12.16
CA VAL A 66 -28.05 -3.05 -11.05
C VAL A 66 -28.85 -4.34 -11.05
N SER A 67 -28.91 -4.98 -9.89
CA SER A 67 -29.65 -6.21 -9.66
C SER A 67 -30.54 -6.07 -8.42
N ASN A 68 -31.66 -6.79 -8.40
CA ASN A 68 -32.48 -6.96 -7.21
C ASN A 68 -32.01 -8.21 -6.44
N ILE A 69 -31.82 -8.06 -5.14
CA ILE A 69 -31.45 -9.12 -4.20
C ILE A 69 -32.73 -9.82 -3.74
N HIS A 70 -32.69 -11.15 -3.69
CA HIS A 70 -33.74 -11.95 -3.08
C HIS A 70 -33.12 -13.14 -2.35
N PHE A 71 -33.80 -13.59 -1.30
CA PHE A 71 -33.43 -14.80 -0.57
C PHE A 71 -34.40 -15.92 -0.99
N ASP A 72 -33.85 -17.07 -1.39
CA ASP A 72 -34.65 -18.25 -1.76
C ASP A 72 -34.72 -19.20 -0.57
N ASP A 73 -35.86 -19.23 0.11
CA ASP A 73 -36.11 -20.08 1.28
C ASP A 73 -36.00 -21.59 0.98
N LYS A 74 -36.17 -22.01 -0.28
CA LYS A 74 -36.11 -23.44 -0.66
C LYS A 74 -34.68 -23.93 -0.78
N THR A 75 -33.79 -23.08 -1.29
CA THR A 75 -32.37 -23.42 -1.47
C THR A 75 -31.49 -22.85 -0.36
N ASN A 76 -32.04 -21.96 0.48
CA ASN A 76 -31.33 -21.22 1.53
C ASN A 76 -30.15 -20.42 0.94
N GLU A 77 -30.38 -19.77 -0.20
CA GLU A 77 -29.36 -19.04 -0.95
C GLU A 77 -29.79 -17.60 -1.24
N PHE A 78 -28.84 -16.67 -1.18
CA PHE A 78 -29.02 -15.33 -1.74
C PHE A 78 -28.86 -15.37 -3.24
N LYS A 79 -29.78 -14.72 -3.94
CA LYS A 79 -29.83 -14.64 -5.39
C LYS A 79 -29.97 -13.20 -5.85
N TYR A 80 -29.58 -12.95 -7.08
CA TYR A 80 -29.73 -11.67 -7.74
C TYR A 80 -30.36 -11.83 -9.11
N SER A 81 -31.14 -10.83 -9.50
CA SER A 81 -31.76 -10.77 -10.82
C SER A 81 -31.57 -9.37 -11.39
N LYS A 82 -31.20 -9.28 -12.66
CA LYS A 82 -31.09 -7.99 -13.36
C LYS A 82 -32.41 -7.22 -13.29
N VAL A 83 -32.31 -5.90 -13.10
CA VAL A 83 -33.48 -5.01 -13.11
C VAL A 83 -33.73 -4.43 -14.50
N SER A 84 -34.94 -3.91 -14.74
CA SER A 84 -35.25 -3.22 -15.99
C SER A 84 -34.30 -2.04 -16.22
N GLN A 85 -34.08 -1.68 -17.49
CA GLN A 85 -33.23 -0.53 -17.82
C GLN A 85 -33.77 0.78 -17.19
N ASN A 86 -35.09 0.94 -17.10
CA ASN A 86 -35.72 2.08 -16.44
C ASN A 86 -35.39 2.14 -14.95
N THR A 87 -35.47 0.99 -14.25
CA THR A 87 -35.12 0.88 -12.83
C THR A 87 -33.63 1.13 -12.60
N LYS A 88 -32.76 0.61 -13.47
CA LYS A 88 -31.32 0.88 -13.43
C LYS A 88 -31.05 2.37 -13.58
N ASN A 89 -31.62 3.02 -14.60
CA ASN A 89 -31.41 4.45 -14.84
C ASN A 89 -31.89 5.27 -13.64
N LEU A 90 -33.09 5.00 -13.13
CA LEU A 90 -33.64 5.66 -11.94
C LEU A 90 -32.71 5.52 -10.74
N ILE A 91 -32.24 4.31 -10.41
CA ILE A 91 -31.33 4.10 -9.28
C ILE A 91 -30.01 4.83 -9.49
N CYS A 92 -29.44 4.80 -10.70
CA CYS A 92 -28.20 5.52 -10.98
C CYS A 92 -28.37 7.04 -10.90
N ASP A 93 -29.50 7.58 -11.37
CA ASP A 93 -29.81 9.00 -11.34
C ASP A 93 -30.02 9.50 -9.90
N GLU A 94 -30.84 8.79 -9.12
CA GLU A 94 -31.11 9.09 -7.71
C GLU A 94 -29.87 8.98 -6.82
N LEU A 95 -28.92 8.11 -7.18
CA LEU A 95 -27.62 8.00 -6.51
C LEU A 95 -26.56 8.98 -7.04
N GLY A 96 -26.89 9.82 -8.04
CA GLY A 96 -25.96 10.78 -8.64
C GLY A 96 -24.81 10.14 -9.45
N LEU A 97 -24.94 8.88 -9.88
CA LEU A 97 -23.87 8.09 -10.50
C LEU A 97 -23.52 8.51 -11.93
N ASN A 98 -24.44 9.22 -12.59
CA ASN A 98 -24.33 9.59 -14.01
C ASN A 98 -23.68 10.97 -14.24
N GLY A 99 -23.43 11.76 -13.17
CA GLY A 99 -22.93 13.14 -13.26
C GLY A 99 -21.44 13.35 -12.94
N ALA A 100 -20.76 12.35 -12.37
CA ALA A 100 -19.34 12.43 -11.99
C ALA A 100 -18.71 11.02 -11.94
N ASN A 101 -17.37 10.93 -11.88
CA ASN A 101 -16.72 9.67 -11.50
C ASN A 101 -17.03 9.40 -10.02
N THR A 102 -18.04 8.57 -9.77
CA THR A 102 -18.49 8.21 -8.41
C THR A 102 -17.77 6.99 -7.85
N TYR A 103 -16.73 6.52 -8.54
CA TYR A 103 -15.86 5.47 -8.01
C TYR A 103 -15.24 5.94 -6.68
N ASP A 104 -15.70 5.34 -5.60
CA ASP A 104 -15.24 5.64 -4.26
C ASP A 104 -14.02 4.76 -3.94
N SER A 105 -12.83 5.38 -4.03
CA SER A 105 -11.57 4.75 -3.71
C SER A 105 -11.42 4.32 -2.24
N GLU A 106 -12.45 4.53 -1.40
CA GLU A 106 -12.40 4.32 0.04
C GLU A 106 -13.13 3.08 0.57
N SER A 107 -14.04 2.47 -0.19
CA SER A 107 -14.89 1.36 0.27
C SER A 107 -15.15 0.31 -0.82
N PHE A 108 -15.10 -0.99 -0.47
CA PHE A 108 -15.41 -2.10 -1.39
C PHE A 108 -16.92 -2.35 -1.51
N TYR A 109 -17.63 -2.29 -0.38
CA TYR A 109 -19.08 -2.21 -0.32
C TYR A 109 -19.50 -0.95 0.42
N ARG A 110 -20.58 -0.31 -0.03
CA ARG A 110 -21.18 0.83 0.68
C ARG A 110 -22.69 0.77 0.59
N THR A 111 -23.36 1.03 1.71
CA THR A 111 -24.81 1.21 1.72
C THR A 111 -25.12 2.68 1.47
N PHE A 112 -25.81 2.95 0.37
CA PHE A 112 -26.31 4.28 0.02
C PHE A 112 -27.79 4.43 0.39
N THR A 113 -28.23 5.68 0.53
CA THR A 113 -29.62 6.05 0.78
C THR A 113 -30.11 6.93 -0.35
N ILE A 114 -31.21 6.53 -0.99
CA ILE A 114 -32.01 7.38 -1.88
C ILE A 114 -33.13 7.98 -1.01
N GLU A 115 -33.15 9.30 -0.86
CA GLU A 115 -34.12 10.02 -0.03
C GLU A 115 -35.22 10.66 -0.88
N GLY A 116 -36.45 10.72 -0.35
CA GLY A 116 -37.44 11.69 -0.81
C GLY A 116 -37.33 12.91 0.10
N SER A 117 -36.70 13.99 -0.41
CA SER A 117 -36.50 15.35 0.13
C SER A 117 -36.64 15.54 1.66
N GLU A 118 -35.69 16.07 2.41
CA GLU A 118 -34.86 17.26 2.19
C GLU A 118 -33.63 17.22 3.12
N THR A 119 -32.62 18.01 2.76
CA THR A 119 -31.52 18.54 3.58
C THR A 119 -30.30 17.64 3.84
N ASP A 120 -29.32 17.92 2.97
CA ASP A 120 -27.89 17.94 3.25
C ASP A 120 -27.17 16.61 3.41
N PHE A 121 -26.40 16.28 2.36
CA PHE A 121 -25.18 15.50 2.48
C PHE A 121 -24.25 16.15 3.51
N GLU A 122 -24.46 15.87 4.78
CA GLU A 122 -23.47 16.10 5.82
C GLU A 122 -22.53 14.88 5.85
N ASN A 123 -21.42 15.01 5.11
CA ASN A 123 -20.23 14.21 5.38
C ASN A 123 -19.57 14.74 6.66
N ASN A 124 -20.11 14.33 7.81
CA ASN A 124 -19.53 14.64 9.11
C ASN A 124 -18.35 13.70 9.39
N LYS A 125 -17.15 14.25 9.13
CA LYS A 125 -15.83 14.00 9.72
C LYS A 125 -15.41 12.58 10.13
N LYS A 126 -14.27 12.20 9.51
CA LYS A 126 -13.12 11.42 10.01
C LYS A 126 -13.30 10.76 11.38
N ASP A 127 -13.29 9.43 11.37
CA ASP A 127 -12.63 8.67 12.42
C ASP A 127 -11.26 8.21 11.91
N SER A 128 -10.23 8.74 12.56
CA SER A 128 -8.86 8.28 12.53
C SER A 128 -8.79 6.91 13.18
N ASP A 129 -8.21 5.95 12.47
CA ASP A 129 -7.43 4.80 12.96
C ASP A 129 -7.68 3.60 12.05
N LEU A 130 -6.84 3.49 11.02
CA LEU A 130 -6.35 2.23 10.46
C LEU A 130 -5.42 2.52 9.27
N ASN A 131 -4.14 2.30 9.51
CA ASN A 131 -2.98 2.37 8.64
C ASN A 131 -3.31 1.87 7.22
N LYS A 132 -3.52 2.79 6.27
CA LYS A 132 -3.86 2.46 4.87
C LYS A 132 -2.60 2.16 4.04
N ILE A 133 -2.07 0.94 4.21
CA ILE A 133 -1.59 0.15 3.06
C ILE A 133 -2.62 -0.96 2.88
N LYS A 134 -3.84 -0.58 2.51
CA LYS A 134 -4.82 -1.52 1.99
C LYS A 134 -4.84 -1.27 0.49
N MET A 135 -4.53 -2.30 -0.30
CA MET A 135 -5.06 -2.38 -1.66
C MET A 135 -6.58 -2.47 -1.50
N LYS A 136 -7.24 -1.32 -1.32
CA LYS A 136 -8.65 -1.20 -0.91
C LYS A 136 -9.67 -1.89 -1.85
N PHE A 137 -9.21 -2.48 -2.95
CA PHE A 137 -10.02 -2.94 -4.08
C PHE A 137 -9.88 -4.43 -4.38
N PHE A 138 -9.07 -5.16 -3.61
CA PHE A 138 -8.82 -6.58 -3.87
C PHE A 138 -8.84 -7.39 -2.58
N THR A 139 -9.62 -8.47 -2.60
CA THR A 139 -9.65 -9.51 -1.57
C THR A 139 -8.38 -10.37 -1.65
N TRP A 140 -8.07 -11.09 -0.58
CA TRP A 140 -6.94 -12.04 -0.62
C TRP A 140 -7.13 -13.11 -1.68
N ASP A 141 -8.35 -13.62 -1.87
CA ASP A 141 -8.66 -14.59 -2.91
C ASP A 141 -8.40 -14.01 -4.31
N GLU A 142 -8.80 -12.76 -4.58
CA GLU A 142 -8.53 -12.10 -5.86
C GLU A 142 -7.04 -11.86 -6.11
N LEU A 143 -6.29 -11.50 -5.07
CA LEU A 143 -4.84 -11.35 -5.18
C LEU A 143 -4.13 -12.69 -5.33
N LEU A 144 -4.65 -13.77 -4.76
CA LEU A 144 -4.13 -15.12 -4.95
C LEU A 144 -4.40 -15.62 -6.39
N ASP A 145 -5.59 -15.34 -6.92
CA ASP A 145 -5.98 -15.66 -8.29
C ASP A 145 -5.20 -14.85 -9.34
N CYS A 146 -4.90 -13.58 -9.05
CA CYS A 146 -4.16 -12.69 -9.94
C CYS A 146 -3.12 -11.83 -9.18
N LYS A 147 -2.02 -12.47 -8.79
CA LYS A 147 -0.93 -11.84 -8.01
C LYS A 147 -0.31 -10.62 -8.69
N GLU A 148 -0.34 -10.57 -10.02
CA GLU A 148 0.19 -9.46 -10.82
C GLU A 148 -0.42 -8.11 -10.43
N ILE A 149 -1.68 -8.09 -9.97
CA ILE A 149 -2.34 -6.86 -9.52
C ILE A 149 -1.55 -6.23 -8.35
N LEU A 150 -1.28 -7.01 -7.31
CA LEU A 150 -0.47 -6.57 -6.16
C LEU A 150 0.94 -6.17 -6.60
N PHE A 151 1.56 -6.97 -7.46
CA PHE A 151 2.93 -6.73 -7.89
C PHE A 151 3.06 -5.46 -8.73
N ASN A 152 2.08 -5.18 -9.59
CA ASN A 152 2.02 -3.96 -10.38
C ASN A 152 1.83 -2.74 -9.48
N GLU A 153 0.94 -2.79 -8.49
CA GLU A 153 0.76 -1.69 -7.53
C GLU A 153 2.05 -1.38 -6.74
N ILE A 154 2.77 -2.42 -6.30
CA ILE A 154 4.07 -2.26 -5.65
C ILE A 154 5.08 -1.63 -6.62
N ASN A 155 5.15 -2.12 -7.85
CA ASN A 155 6.06 -1.61 -8.87
C ASN A 155 5.77 -0.15 -9.26
N GLU A 156 4.50 0.25 -9.36
CA GLU A 156 4.13 1.64 -9.64
C GLU A 156 4.59 2.58 -8.51
N LYS A 157 4.58 2.13 -7.26
CA LYS A 157 5.15 2.91 -6.13
C LYS A 157 6.67 3.00 -6.20
N ILE A 158 7.35 1.91 -6.56
CA ILE A 158 8.81 1.85 -6.66
C ILE A 158 9.32 2.72 -7.81
N PHE A 159 8.75 2.57 -9.00
CA PHE A 159 9.16 3.32 -10.19
C PHE A 159 8.45 4.69 -10.31
N ASN A 160 7.82 5.16 -9.24
CA ASN A 160 7.28 6.51 -9.21
C ASN A 160 8.43 7.53 -9.16
N LYS A 161 8.49 8.40 -10.17
CA LYS A 161 9.54 9.42 -10.31
C LYS A 161 9.73 10.28 -9.06
N LYS A 162 8.64 10.72 -8.41
CA LYS A 162 8.69 11.57 -7.20
C LYS A 162 9.28 10.81 -6.02
N ASN A 163 8.84 9.56 -5.81
CA ASN A 163 9.35 8.71 -4.73
C ASN A 163 10.84 8.42 -4.93
N VAL A 164 11.26 8.07 -6.15
CA VAL A 164 12.67 7.76 -6.45
C VAL A 164 13.58 8.95 -6.18
N LEU A 165 13.21 10.15 -6.66
CA LEU A 165 14.02 11.34 -6.41
C LEU A 165 14.11 11.69 -4.92
N LYS A 166 13.03 11.44 -4.17
CA LYS A 166 12.96 11.69 -2.73
C LYS A 166 13.82 10.71 -1.92
N ILE A 167 13.77 9.42 -2.25
CA ILE A 167 14.32 8.33 -1.42
C ILE A 167 15.72 7.91 -1.87
N ALA A 168 16.01 7.98 -3.17
CA ALA A 168 17.22 7.43 -3.76
C ALA A 168 18.11 8.50 -4.42
N SER A 169 17.89 9.78 -4.12
CA SER A 169 18.75 10.83 -4.62
C SER A 169 18.89 11.98 -3.62
N THR A 170 20.00 12.69 -3.68
CA THR A 170 20.20 13.96 -2.98
C THR A 170 19.54 15.13 -3.70
N TYR A 171 18.99 14.92 -4.90
CA TYR A 171 18.37 15.98 -5.67
C TYR A 171 17.15 16.59 -4.95
N SER A 172 17.07 17.92 -4.90
CA SER A 172 15.86 18.67 -4.56
C SER A 172 15.57 19.63 -5.71
N PRO A 173 14.40 19.51 -6.38
CA PRO A 173 14.10 20.35 -7.53
C PRO A 173 13.78 21.79 -7.13
N ASP A 174 14.58 22.74 -7.61
CA ASP A 174 14.26 24.18 -7.56
C ASP A 174 13.20 24.55 -8.61
N LEU A 175 12.51 25.68 -8.41
CA LEU A 175 11.48 26.27 -9.30
C LEU A 175 11.93 26.48 -10.77
N LYS A 176 13.23 26.38 -11.07
CA LYS A 176 13.82 26.61 -12.41
C LYS A 176 14.29 25.31 -13.11
N CYS A 177 13.91 24.14 -12.61
CA CYS A 177 14.36 22.88 -13.20
C CYS A 177 13.66 22.56 -14.53
N THR A 178 14.40 22.01 -15.49
CA THR A 178 13.86 21.50 -16.75
C THR A 178 13.50 20.02 -16.63
N ASP A 179 12.45 19.57 -17.33
CA ASP A 179 12.02 18.17 -17.34
C ASP A 179 13.15 17.20 -17.72
N ALA A 180 14.04 17.62 -18.63
CA ALA A 180 15.21 16.85 -19.04
C ALA A 180 16.18 16.58 -17.88
N LEU A 181 16.41 17.57 -17.01
CA LEU A 181 17.26 17.40 -15.84
C LEU A 181 16.60 16.46 -14.81
N ILE A 182 15.29 16.60 -14.57
CA ILE A 182 14.54 15.71 -13.68
C ILE A 182 14.62 14.27 -14.18
N GLN A 183 14.43 14.05 -15.48
CA GLN A 183 14.51 12.72 -16.09
C GLN A 183 15.90 12.11 -15.97
N LYS A 184 16.96 12.91 -16.18
CA LYS A 184 18.33 12.47 -15.97
C LYS A 184 18.58 12.06 -14.52
N LYS A 185 18.16 12.89 -13.55
CA LYS A 185 18.32 12.59 -12.10
C LYS A 185 17.54 11.35 -11.69
N TYR A 186 16.36 11.15 -12.24
CA TYR A 186 15.56 9.95 -12.03
C TYR A 186 16.26 8.69 -12.56
N LEU A 187 16.79 8.76 -13.79
CA LEU A 187 17.57 7.68 -14.40
C LEU A 187 18.83 7.35 -13.58
N ASP A 188 19.57 8.37 -13.15
CA ASP A 188 20.79 8.21 -12.36
C ASP A 188 20.49 7.54 -11.00
N ALA A 189 19.44 7.99 -10.30
CA ALA A 189 19.02 7.40 -9.03
C ALA A 189 18.66 5.91 -9.17
N LEU A 190 17.85 5.54 -10.17
CA LEU A 190 17.49 4.14 -10.42
C LEU A 190 18.70 3.26 -10.73
N LYS A 191 19.67 3.78 -11.49
CA LYS A 191 20.93 3.08 -11.78
C LYS A 191 21.77 2.88 -10.52
N SER A 192 21.87 3.91 -9.68
CA SER A 192 22.69 3.88 -8.46
C SER A 192 22.18 2.87 -7.44
N ILE A 193 20.86 2.73 -7.26
CA ILE A 193 20.27 1.70 -6.39
C ILE A 193 20.11 0.33 -7.08
N GLY A 194 20.42 0.24 -8.37
CA GLY A 194 20.37 -1.04 -9.11
C GLY A 194 18.98 -1.52 -9.47
N PHE A 195 17.98 -0.63 -9.53
CA PHE A 195 16.61 -0.97 -9.91
C PHE A 195 16.42 -1.04 -11.43
N ILE A 196 17.39 -0.54 -12.20
CA ILE A 196 17.47 -0.72 -13.65
C ILE A 196 18.91 -0.97 -14.07
N SER A 197 19.11 -1.65 -15.19
CA SER A 197 20.42 -1.93 -15.76
C SER A 197 20.30 -2.25 -17.24
N LYS A 198 21.33 -1.91 -18.02
CA LYS A 198 21.41 -2.28 -19.45
C LYS A 198 21.32 -3.78 -19.69
N ASN A 199 21.88 -4.57 -18.77
CA ASN A 199 21.92 -6.04 -18.88
C ASN A 199 20.78 -6.71 -18.08
N GLY A 200 19.78 -5.92 -17.68
CA GLY A 200 18.76 -6.31 -16.72
C GLY A 200 19.27 -6.34 -15.28
N VAL A 201 18.33 -6.38 -14.34
CA VAL A 201 18.62 -6.46 -12.90
C VAL A 201 18.84 -7.90 -12.46
N ASN A 202 19.73 -8.11 -11.49
CA ASN A 202 19.97 -9.43 -10.92
C ASN A 202 19.09 -9.67 -9.69
N THR A 203 17.97 -10.36 -9.90
CA THR A 203 16.98 -10.69 -8.88
C THR A 203 17.43 -11.80 -7.92
N SER A 204 18.59 -12.43 -8.11
CA SER A 204 19.13 -13.39 -7.13
C SER A 204 19.96 -12.71 -6.03
N HIS A 205 20.32 -11.43 -6.19
CA HIS A 205 21.15 -10.71 -5.22
C HIS A 205 20.32 -10.25 -4.03
N THR A 206 20.74 -10.65 -2.83
CA THR A 206 20.09 -10.26 -1.56
C THR A 206 20.16 -8.75 -1.30
N THR A 207 21.20 -8.07 -1.80
CA THR A 207 21.31 -6.60 -1.73
C THR A 207 20.13 -5.91 -2.41
N LEU A 208 19.74 -6.36 -3.61
CA LEU A 208 18.57 -5.81 -4.32
C LEU A 208 17.28 -6.02 -3.51
N HIS A 209 17.15 -7.17 -2.84
CA HIS A 209 15.97 -7.45 -2.01
C HIS A 209 15.91 -6.51 -0.80
N GLY A 210 17.05 -6.25 -0.16
CA GLY A 210 17.16 -5.27 0.91
C GLY A 210 16.79 -3.87 0.43
N ASP A 211 17.35 -3.44 -0.71
CA ASP A 211 17.08 -2.12 -1.29
C ASP A 211 15.61 -1.92 -1.67
N ILE A 212 14.94 -2.96 -2.22
CA ILE A 212 13.49 -2.95 -2.45
C ILE A 212 12.73 -2.77 -1.13
N GLY A 213 13.15 -3.50 -0.09
CA GLY A 213 12.60 -3.39 1.26
C GLY A 213 12.68 -1.99 1.82
N GLU A 214 13.89 -1.42 1.82
CA GLU A 214 14.16 -0.07 2.29
C GLU A 214 13.35 0.96 1.51
N PHE A 215 13.33 0.86 0.18
CA PHE A 215 12.60 1.81 -0.67
C PHE A 215 11.09 1.82 -0.37
N LEU A 216 10.49 0.64 -0.26
CA LEU A 216 9.07 0.50 0.04
C LEU A 216 8.76 1.00 1.44
N MET A 217 9.60 0.67 2.42
CA MET A 217 9.47 1.15 3.79
C MET A 217 9.40 2.68 3.83
N HIS A 218 10.33 3.40 3.19
CA HIS A 218 10.30 4.86 3.17
C HIS A 218 9.09 5.42 2.41
N THR A 219 8.71 4.77 1.31
CA THR A 219 7.54 5.18 0.51
C THR A 219 6.25 5.07 1.32
N MET A 220 6.12 4.02 2.14
CA MET A 220 4.85 3.64 2.77
C MET A 220 4.75 4.14 4.22
N LEU A 221 5.83 3.99 5.00
CA LEU A 221 5.82 4.32 6.42
C LEU A 221 6.01 5.80 6.69
N SER A 222 6.73 6.51 5.82
CA SER A 222 7.01 7.91 6.08
C SER A 222 5.71 8.71 6.18
N GLN A 223 4.76 8.51 5.27
CA GLN A 223 3.45 9.18 5.34
C GLN A 223 2.65 8.74 6.56
N PHE A 224 2.72 7.44 6.90
CA PHE A 224 1.98 6.86 8.00
C PHE A 224 2.40 7.41 9.37
N LEU A 225 3.70 7.39 9.68
CA LEU A 225 4.21 7.85 10.98
C LEU A 225 4.06 9.37 11.16
N SER A 226 4.01 10.12 10.07
CA SER A 226 4.01 11.59 10.08
C SER A 226 2.67 12.23 9.73
N GLU A 227 1.56 11.50 9.71
CA GLU A 227 0.27 11.99 9.19
C GLU A 227 -0.20 13.30 9.87
N HIS A 228 0.26 13.54 11.09
CA HIS A 228 -0.08 14.72 11.90
C HIS A 228 1.14 15.48 12.41
N SER A 229 2.31 15.32 11.77
CA SER A 229 3.51 16.05 12.15
C SER A 229 3.77 17.21 11.20
N SER A 230 3.99 18.41 11.76
CA SER A 230 4.34 19.61 10.98
C SER A 230 5.84 19.76 10.77
N GLU A 231 6.66 19.17 11.65
CA GLU A 231 8.12 19.22 11.59
C GLU A 231 8.71 17.81 11.49
N LYS A 232 8.70 17.30 10.25
CA LYS A 232 9.11 15.94 9.92
C LYS A 232 10.37 15.93 9.07
N TYR A 233 11.29 15.07 9.46
CA TYR A 233 12.55 14.88 8.81
C TYR A 233 12.76 13.39 8.47
N ILE A 234 13.15 13.07 7.23
CA ILE A 234 13.36 11.68 6.76
C ILE A 234 14.79 11.51 6.27
N TYR A 235 15.40 10.40 6.66
CA TYR A 235 16.74 9.99 6.23
C TYR A 235 16.71 8.57 5.65
N PRO A 236 16.60 8.43 4.32
CA PRO A 236 16.78 7.15 3.65
C PRO A 236 18.26 6.86 3.42
N LYS A 237 18.71 5.63 3.68
CA LYS A 237 20.10 5.22 3.48
C LYS A 237 20.45 5.06 1.99
N LEU A 238 19.46 4.74 1.14
CA LEU A 238 19.61 4.59 -0.31
C LEU A 238 20.15 5.85 -1.01
N VAL A 239 20.01 7.04 -0.43
CA VAL A 239 20.55 8.29 -1.04
C VAL A 239 22.07 8.29 -1.17
N PHE A 240 22.78 7.46 -0.38
CA PHE A 240 24.24 7.36 -0.41
C PHE A 240 24.78 6.38 -1.44
N LYS A 241 23.92 5.55 -2.03
CA LYS A 241 24.38 4.62 -3.05
C LYS A 241 24.80 5.38 -4.29
N THR A 242 26.02 5.13 -4.72
CA THR A 242 26.54 5.57 -6.03
C THR A 242 26.62 4.42 -7.02
N SER A 243 26.56 3.16 -6.55
CA SER A 243 26.46 1.97 -7.38
C SER A 243 25.68 0.85 -6.67
N PRO A 244 25.09 -0.10 -7.41
CA PRO A 244 24.23 -1.15 -6.85
C PRO A 244 24.93 -2.05 -5.81
N LYS A 245 26.25 -2.22 -5.94
CA LYS A 245 27.06 -3.11 -5.09
C LYS A 245 27.66 -2.40 -3.88
N MET A 246 27.51 -1.07 -3.78
CA MET A 246 28.08 -0.30 -2.69
C MET A 246 27.35 -0.64 -1.38
N PRO A 247 28.05 -1.13 -0.33
CA PRO A 247 27.47 -1.24 0.99
C PRO A 247 27.26 0.14 1.57
N VAL A 248 26.16 0.33 2.28
CA VAL A 248 25.92 1.50 3.12
C VAL A 248 25.55 0.97 4.51
N TYR A 249 26.32 1.38 5.51
CA TYR A 249 26.20 0.88 6.88
C TYR A 249 25.19 1.71 7.70
N GLY A 250 24.76 1.14 8.82
CA GLY A 250 23.71 1.71 9.68
C GLY A 250 22.29 1.32 9.27
N ASN A 251 21.32 1.83 10.04
CA ASN A 251 19.89 1.57 9.86
C ASN A 251 19.44 1.89 8.42
N ASP A 252 18.49 1.11 7.89
CA ASP A 252 17.88 1.35 6.57
C ASP A 252 17.18 2.72 6.49
N GLY A 253 16.85 3.32 7.62
CA GLY A 253 16.54 4.74 7.64
C GLY A 253 16.29 5.32 9.01
N THR A 254 15.99 6.61 9.03
CA THR A 254 15.58 7.32 10.24
C THR A 254 14.49 8.33 9.92
N ILE A 255 13.48 8.43 10.79
CA ILE A 255 12.45 9.47 10.73
C ILE A 255 12.45 10.19 12.06
N TYR A 256 12.60 11.51 12.04
CA TYR A 256 12.50 12.36 13.22
C TYR A 256 11.28 13.26 13.11
N LEU A 257 10.41 13.19 14.12
CA LEU A 257 9.23 14.03 14.28
C LEU A 257 9.51 15.01 15.42
N LYS A 258 9.99 16.19 15.07
CA LYS A 258 10.51 17.16 16.05
C LYS A 258 9.41 17.71 16.94
N ASP A 259 8.25 17.99 16.37
CA ASP A 259 7.06 18.44 17.09
C ASP A 259 6.54 17.40 18.10
N LYS A 260 6.75 16.11 17.82
CA LYS A 260 6.37 15.01 18.72
C LYS A 260 7.50 14.57 19.66
N LYS A 261 8.72 15.03 19.44
CA LYS A 261 9.94 14.53 20.11
C LYS A 261 10.08 13.01 20.00
N GLU A 262 9.85 12.48 18.80
CA GLU A 262 9.97 11.06 18.51
C GLU A 262 10.99 10.83 17.40
N ILE A 263 11.87 9.84 17.59
CA ILE A 263 12.76 9.35 16.55
C ILE A 263 12.49 7.88 16.29
N TYR A 264 12.47 7.51 15.01
CA TYR A 264 12.21 6.17 14.53
C TYR A 264 13.42 5.68 13.75
N TYR A 265 14.06 4.62 14.23
CA TYR A 265 15.10 3.90 13.50
C TYR A 265 14.45 2.75 12.74
N LEU A 266 14.73 2.67 11.44
CA LEU A 266 13.99 1.82 10.53
C LEU A 266 14.85 0.69 10.00
N GLU A 267 14.29 -0.52 9.97
CA GLU A 267 14.94 -1.72 9.45
C GLU A 267 13.97 -2.50 8.54
N ALA A 268 14.39 -2.79 7.32
CA ALA A 268 13.57 -3.49 6.33
C ALA A 268 14.14 -4.87 6.00
N LYS A 269 13.29 -5.89 5.99
CA LYS A 269 13.67 -7.26 5.61
C LYS A 269 12.72 -7.82 4.57
N PHE A 270 13.29 -8.34 3.48
CA PHE A 270 12.53 -8.99 2.41
C PHE A 270 12.87 -10.48 2.32
N TYR A 271 12.01 -11.34 2.88
CA TYR A 271 12.25 -12.79 3.03
C TYR A 271 10.98 -13.59 2.78
N SER A 272 11.10 -14.82 2.31
CA SER A 272 9.94 -15.69 2.14
C SER A 272 9.25 -16.13 3.44
N ASN A 273 9.89 -15.98 4.61
CA ASN A 273 9.34 -16.43 5.89
C ASN A 273 9.42 -15.31 6.93
N LEU A 274 8.31 -15.06 7.63
CA LEU A 274 8.20 -13.97 8.60
C LEU A 274 9.07 -14.20 9.82
N ASN A 275 9.14 -15.42 10.36
CA ASN A 275 9.98 -15.72 11.52
C ASN A 275 11.46 -15.47 11.21
N THR A 276 11.91 -15.89 10.03
CA THR A 276 13.26 -15.60 9.53
C THR A 276 13.47 -14.09 9.34
N ALA A 277 12.49 -13.38 8.77
CA ALA A 277 12.57 -11.93 8.58
C ALA A 277 12.72 -11.20 9.92
N ILE A 278 11.90 -11.56 10.92
CA ILE A 278 11.96 -11.02 12.28
C ILE A 278 13.35 -11.27 12.88
N ASN A 279 13.82 -12.51 12.87
CA ASN A 279 15.11 -12.86 13.45
C ASN A 279 16.25 -12.07 12.80
N LYS A 280 16.23 -11.95 11.46
CA LYS A 280 17.24 -11.17 10.73
C LYS A 280 17.15 -9.67 11.01
N ALA A 281 15.96 -9.12 11.21
CA ALA A 281 15.81 -7.72 11.59
C ALA A 281 16.37 -7.46 12.99
N VAL A 282 16.05 -8.33 13.96
CA VAL A 282 16.57 -8.22 15.34
C VAL A 282 18.09 -8.36 15.38
N ASP A 283 18.65 -9.29 14.60
CA ASP A 283 20.10 -9.48 14.49
C ASP A 283 20.78 -8.23 13.91
N SER A 284 20.25 -7.65 12.82
CA SER A 284 20.80 -6.42 12.22
C SER A 284 20.77 -5.23 13.17
N LEU A 285 19.70 -5.05 13.94
CA LEU A 285 19.62 -3.99 14.95
C LEU A 285 20.64 -4.18 16.09
N SER A 286 20.95 -5.43 16.44
CA SER A 286 21.97 -5.73 17.45
C SER A 286 23.37 -5.39 16.91
N GLU A 287 23.65 -5.75 15.65
CA GLU A 287 24.90 -5.41 14.96
C GLU A 287 25.09 -3.89 14.84
N HIS A 288 24.04 -3.11 14.56
CA HIS A 288 24.13 -1.65 14.51
C HIS A 288 24.60 -1.01 15.83
N ASN A 289 24.32 -1.66 16.96
CA ASN A 289 24.77 -1.20 18.27
C ASN A 289 26.18 -1.71 18.65
N GLU A 290 26.71 -2.72 17.95
CA GLU A 290 28.00 -3.36 18.25
C GLU A 290 29.12 -2.99 17.28
N VAL A 291 28.82 -2.46 16.07
CA VAL A 291 29.83 -2.02 15.11
C VAL A 291 30.56 -0.77 15.64
N THR A 292 31.62 -1.00 16.40
CA THR A 292 32.63 -0.01 16.82
C THR A 292 33.74 0.19 15.78
N GLN A 293 33.66 -0.48 14.62
CA GLN A 293 34.62 -0.37 13.53
C GLN A 293 34.04 0.43 12.36
N GLU A 294 33.93 1.73 12.57
CA GLU A 294 34.25 2.68 11.52
C GLU A 294 35.36 3.57 12.06
N GLU A 295 36.39 3.80 11.24
CA GLU A 295 37.47 4.72 11.52
C GLU A 295 36.89 6.05 12.04
N LEU A 296 37.07 6.29 13.34
CA LEU A 296 36.64 7.45 14.14
C LEU A 296 37.25 8.79 13.69
N ASN A 297 37.56 8.94 12.40
CA ASN A 297 37.88 10.19 11.72
C ASN A 297 36.75 10.70 10.81
N HIS A 298 35.66 9.95 10.62
CA HIS A 298 34.45 10.50 10.01
C HIS A 298 33.40 10.78 11.07
N ARG A 299 33.33 12.07 11.39
CA ARG A 299 32.56 12.69 12.45
C ARG A 299 31.10 12.23 12.48
N ILE A 300 30.59 12.23 13.71
CA ILE A 300 29.27 12.63 14.25
C ILE A 300 28.39 13.57 13.34
N GLU A 301 28.93 14.11 12.27
CA GLU A 301 28.28 14.93 11.24
C GLU A 301 27.37 14.16 10.26
N LEU A 302 27.45 12.82 10.17
CA LEU A 302 26.55 12.02 9.31
C LEU A 302 25.25 11.56 9.99
N PHE A 303 25.17 11.61 11.33
CA PHE A 303 23.91 11.47 12.07
C PHE A 303 23.05 12.75 12.04
N ARG A 304 23.56 13.81 11.39
CA ARG A 304 23.02 15.17 11.43
C ARG A 304 22.50 15.70 10.10
N ASN A 305 22.42 14.89 9.04
CA ASN A 305 21.85 15.32 7.76
C ASN A 305 20.49 14.68 7.52
N ILE A 306 19.51 15.02 8.36
CA ILE A 306 18.15 14.66 8.01
C ILE A 306 17.74 15.52 6.80
N LYS A 307 17.44 14.87 5.68
CA LYS A 307 17.03 15.58 4.47
C LYS A 307 15.61 16.12 4.72
N THR A 308 15.47 17.40 5.02
CA THR A 308 14.25 18.13 4.65
C THR A 308 14.17 18.21 3.14
N ASP A 309 13.03 18.64 2.60
CA ASP A 309 12.98 19.06 1.19
C ASP A 309 14.00 20.19 0.89
N ASN A 310 14.63 20.79 1.90
CA ASN A 310 15.75 21.72 1.81
C ASN A 310 17.11 20.99 2.04
N LEU A 311 17.97 20.96 1.02
CA LEU A 311 19.32 20.37 1.09
C LEU A 311 20.18 21.00 2.21
N ASN A 312 20.94 20.16 2.94
CA ASN A 312 21.98 20.53 3.92
C ASN A 312 21.50 21.17 5.23
N GLU A 313 20.24 20.95 5.62
CA GLU A 313 19.79 21.33 6.96
C GLU A 313 20.38 20.38 8.01
N VAL A 314 21.26 20.90 8.85
CA VAL A 314 21.73 20.19 10.03
C VAL A 314 20.73 20.39 11.14
N ILE A 315 20.08 19.31 11.56
CA ILE A 315 19.07 19.33 12.61
C ILE A 315 19.66 18.71 13.87
N GLU A 316 19.65 19.47 14.95
CA GLU A 316 19.96 18.95 16.27
C GLU A 316 18.75 18.20 16.81
N ILE A 317 18.96 16.96 17.23
CA ILE A 317 17.95 16.14 17.89
C ILE A 317 17.89 16.59 19.35
N ASP A 318 16.68 16.85 19.85
CA ASP A 318 16.48 17.26 21.24
C ASP A 318 17.01 16.18 22.21
N GLU A 319 17.56 16.57 23.36
CA GLU A 319 18.09 15.62 24.36
C GLU A 319 17.00 14.71 24.98
N ASN A 320 15.72 15.04 24.78
CA ASN A 320 14.57 14.34 25.37
C ASN A 320 13.63 13.79 24.30
N VAL A 321 14.16 12.96 23.40
CA VAL A 321 13.37 12.27 22.37
C VAL A 321 13.03 10.84 22.78
N THR A 322 11.83 10.40 22.40
CA THR A 322 11.43 9.00 22.52
C THR A 322 11.97 8.22 21.33
N GLU A 323 12.81 7.22 21.59
CA GLU A 323 13.37 6.34 20.57
C GLU A 323 12.45 5.14 20.29
N ASN A 324 12.21 4.90 19.00
CA ASN A 324 11.35 3.83 18.50
C ASN A 324 12.10 3.03 17.43
N LEU A 325 11.92 1.71 17.45
CA LEU A 325 12.41 0.81 16.42
C LEU A 325 11.26 0.40 15.51
N VAL A 326 11.48 0.49 14.21
CA VAL A 326 10.50 0.09 13.20
C VAL A 326 11.03 -1.08 12.41
N LEU A 327 10.28 -2.17 12.42
CA LEU A 327 10.57 -3.36 11.62
C LEU A 327 9.58 -3.43 10.46
N PHE A 328 10.08 -3.30 9.22
CA PHE A 328 9.28 -3.44 8.00
C PHE A 328 9.59 -4.76 7.30
N LEU A 329 8.68 -5.72 7.40
CA LEU A 329 8.91 -7.10 6.98
C LEU A 329 8.06 -7.42 5.75
N ILE A 330 8.73 -7.66 4.62
CA ILE A 330 8.10 -8.10 3.38
C ILE A 330 8.22 -9.63 3.30
N CYS A 331 7.08 -10.34 3.27
CA CYS A 331 7.08 -11.81 3.35
C CYS A 331 6.07 -12.54 2.46
N ASP A 332 6.37 -13.80 2.16
CA ASP A 332 5.48 -14.68 1.38
C ASP A 332 4.36 -15.25 2.25
N ASN A 333 3.23 -15.60 1.63
CA ASN A 333 2.23 -16.51 2.21
C ASN A 333 1.69 -16.18 3.62
N TYR A 334 1.50 -14.90 3.95
CA TYR A 334 0.76 -14.49 5.14
C TYR A 334 -0.55 -13.81 4.76
N THR A 335 -1.55 -14.61 4.38
CA THR A 335 -2.89 -14.10 4.01
C THR A 335 -3.83 -14.00 5.21
N GLU A 336 -3.56 -14.77 6.27
CA GLU A 336 -4.36 -14.79 7.50
C GLU A 336 -3.69 -14.00 8.63
N TYR A 337 -4.44 -13.09 9.24
CA TYR A 337 -3.93 -12.23 10.31
C TYR A 337 -3.50 -13.02 11.56
N ASN A 338 -4.21 -14.11 11.89
CA ASN A 338 -3.89 -14.94 13.05
C ASN A 338 -2.54 -15.65 12.91
N ASP A 339 -2.15 -16.04 11.71
CA ASP A 339 -0.86 -16.69 11.46
C ASP A 339 0.30 -15.71 11.69
N ILE A 340 0.13 -14.46 11.24
CA ILE A 340 1.08 -13.38 11.51
C ILE A 340 1.19 -13.16 13.02
N LEU A 341 0.05 -13.03 13.71
CA LEU A 341 0.03 -12.80 15.16
C LEU A 341 0.71 -13.92 15.93
N ASN A 342 0.49 -15.17 15.57
CA ASN A 342 1.10 -16.32 16.23
C ASN A 342 2.62 -16.28 16.09
N VAL A 343 3.13 -16.09 14.87
CA VAL A 343 4.58 -15.96 14.63
C VAL A 343 5.19 -14.80 15.43
N VAL A 344 4.52 -13.65 15.48
CA VAL A 344 5.01 -12.47 16.20
C VAL A 344 5.00 -12.66 17.72
N LYS A 345 4.00 -13.37 18.27
CA LYS A 345 3.90 -13.64 19.71
C LYS A 345 4.90 -14.70 20.17
N GLU A 346 5.13 -15.72 19.35
CA GLU A 346 5.99 -16.85 19.69
C GLU A 346 7.48 -16.58 19.42
N ASN A 347 7.82 -15.53 18.66
CA ASN A 347 9.21 -15.19 18.37
C ASN A 347 9.96 -14.68 19.61
N THR A 348 10.88 -15.49 20.13
CA THR A 348 11.66 -15.20 21.35
C THR A 348 12.56 -13.97 21.19
N LYS A 349 13.31 -13.87 20.08
CA LYS A 349 14.23 -12.74 19.83
C LYS A 349 13.51 -11.39 19.83
N LEU A 350 12.34 -11.34 19.20
CA LEU A 350 11.52 -10.12 19.16
C LEU A 350 10.96 -9.78 20.55
N ASN A 351 10.53 -10.78 21.31
CA ASN A 351 10.05 -10.56 22.68
C ASN A 351 11.17 -10.01 23.58
N ASP A 352 12.40 -10.53 23.46
CA ASP A 352 13.56 -10.00 24.18
C ASP A 352 13.87 -8.55 23.79
N LEU A 353 13.71 -8.20 22.51
CA LEU A 353 13.93 -6.83 22.02
C LEU A 353 12.84 -5.87 22.55
N LYS A 354 11.58 -6.31 22.62
CA LYS A 354 10.44 -5.50 23.14
C LYS A 354 10.57 -5.12 24.61
N VAL A 355 11.35 -5.88 25.39
CA VAL A 355 11.63 -5.54 26.80
C VAL A 355 12.52 -4.29 26.89
N LYS A 356 13.34 -4.03 25.87
CA LYS A 356 14.35 -2.97 25.88
C LYS A 356 13.95 -1.73 25.08
N PHE A 357 13.15 -1.90 24.04
CA PHE A 357 12.82 -0.85 23.08
C PHE A 357 11.32 -0.81 22.78
N ASN A 358 10.82 0.38 22.43
CA ASN A 358 9.50 0.48 21.80
C ASN A 358 9.60 0.04 20.35
N ILE A 359 8.82 -0.98 19.96
CA ILE A 359 8.89 -1.57 18.62
C ILE A 359 7.56 -1.43 17.90
N VAL A 360 7.62 -0.87 16.69
CA VAL A 360 6.51 -0.83 15.74
C VAL A 360 6.78 -1.83 14.61
N LEU A 361 5.89 -2.79 14.43
CA LEU A 361 6.03 -3.84 13.43
C LEU A 361 5.06 -3.63 12.27
N PHE A 362 5.59 -3.64 11.05
CA PHE A 362 4.82 -3.65 9.81
C PHE A 362 5.12 -4.92 9.04
N VAL A 363 4.08 -5.63 8.63
CA VAL A 363 4.20 -6.83 7.80
C VAL A 363 3.50 -6.57 6.46
N LEU A 364 4.25 -6.61 5.37
CA LEU A 364 3.75 -6.51 4.01
C LEU A 364 3.77 -7.90 3.35
N PRO A 365 2.63 -8.62 3.35
CA PRO A 365 2.49 -9.86 2.60
C PRO A 365 2.54 -9.60 1.09
N ILE A 366 3.41 -10.33 0.39
CA ILE A 366 3.57 -10.24 -1.08
C ILE A 366 3.23 -11.54 -1.80
N ILE A 367 2.55 -12.48 -1.13
CA ILE A 367 2.10 -13.77 -1.67
C ILE A 367 3.28 -14.69 -2.06
N ASN A 368 4.08 -14.33 -3.08
CA ASN A 368 5.26 -15.06 -3.52
C ASN A 368 6.38 -14.11 -3.99
N LYS A 369 7.52 -14.16 -3.30
CA LYS A 369 8.72 -13.37 -3.56
C LYS A 369 9.33 -13.61 -4.93
N ASN A 370 9.42 -14.86 -5.37
CA ASN A 370 10.07 -15.16 -6.64
C ASN A 370 9.21 -14.66 -7.81
N ASP A 371 7.89 -14.86 -7.74
CA ASP A 371 6.95 -14.33 -8.73
C ASP A 371 7.02 -12.80 -8.78
N TYR A 372 7.03 -12.13 -7.62
CA TYR A 372 7.18 -10.68 -7.54
C TYR A 372 8.50 -10.21 -8.16
N LEU A 373 9.63 -10.84 -7.81
CA LEU A 373 10.95 -10.47 -8.34
C LEU A 373 11.03 -10.64 -9.85
N ASN A 374 10.38 -11.67 -10.42
CA ASN A 374 10.29 -11.85 -11.86
C ASN A 374 9.54 -10.69 -12.52
N LEU A 375 8.39 -10.28 -11.97
CA LEU A 375 7.65 -9.13 -12.50
C LEU A 375 8.40 -7.80 -12.31
N PHE A 376 9.07 -7.63 -11.17
CA PHE A 376 9.96 -6.48 -10.92
C PHE A 376 11.02 -6.36 -12.02
N LYS A 377 11.66 -7.48 -12.40
CA LYS A 377 12.66 -7.50 -13.49
C LYS A 377 12.05 -7.05 -14.82
N ILE A 378 10.89 -7.58 -15.19
CA ILE A 378 10.17 -7.20 -16.42
C ILE A 378 9.89 -5.69 -16.42
N LYS A 379 9.38 -5.15 -15.30
CA LYS A 379 9.12 -3.72 -15.18
C LYS A 379 10.40 -2.88 -15.25
N SER A 380 11.47 -3.31 -14.58
CA SER A 380 12.80 -2.69 -14.63
C SER A 380 13.29 -2.55 -16.06
N ASP A 381 13.21 -3.63 -16.85
CA ASP A 381 13.70 -3.66 -18.23
C ASP A 381 12.86 -2.73 -19.12
N SER A 382 11.53 -2.73 -18.95
CA SER A 382 10.63 -1.77 -19.63
C SER A 382 10.94 -0.31 -19.29
N VAL A 383 11.23 -0.01 -18.02
CA VAL A 383 11.61 1.34 -17.59
C VAL A 383 12.97 1.74 -18.18
N TRP A 384 13.93 0.82 -18.22
CA TRP A 384 15.23 1.05 -18.86
C TRP A 384 15.08 1.43 -20.33
N GLU A 385 14.30 0.66 -21.09
CA GLU A 385 14.04 0.93 -22.51
C GLU A 385 13.38 2.29 -22.70
N LYS A 386 12.32 2.60 -21.94
CA LYS A 386 11.60 3.88 -22.05
C LYS A 386 12.47 5.10 -21.75
N LEU A 387 13.45 4.98 -20.85
CA LEU A 387 14.31 6.10 -20.46
C LEU A 387 15.56 6.26 -21.32
N ASN A 388 15.92 5.25 -22.12
CA ASN A 388 17.08 5.29 -23.04
C ASN A 388 16.68 5.22 -24.53
N ALA A 389 15.39 5.17 -24.84
CA ALA A 389 14.82 5.47 -26.16
C ALA A 389 14.83 6.98 -26.40
#